data_AF-A0A7I7X4C7-F1
#
_entry.id   AF-A0A7I7X4C7-F1
#
_cell.length_a   1.000
_cell.length_b   1.000
_cell.length_c   1.000
_cell.angle_alpha   90.00
_cell.angle_beta   90.00
_cell.angle_gamma   90.00
#
_symmetry.space_group_name_H-M   'P 1'
#
loop_
_entity.id
_entity.type
_entity.pdbx_description
1 polymer ?
#
loop_
_entity_poly.entity_id
_entity_poly.type
_entity_poly.pdbx_seq_one_letter_code
_entity_poly.pdbx_strand_id
1 'polypeptide(L)'
;MDDRKKDPSVVLPYLVGRPLPATEVYEAFGYRKSAYYKAAHEGRLITADNLIRVATHFGLNAVDLLVRYGLITFDAVADFMDGEVPVKSGKSEVPRFADLAPLPSSPPL
;
A
#
# COMPACT_ATOMS: atom_id res chain seq x y z
N MET A 1 -7.02 11.52 -9.74
CA MET A 1 -6.04 11.23 -10.81
C MET A 1 -5.59 9.78 -10.64
N ASP A 2 -5.57 8.98 -11.71
CA ASP A 2 -5.04 7.61 -11.66
C ASP A 2 -3.60 7.62 -12.16
N ASP A 3 -2.66 7.33 -11.25
CA ASP A 3 -1.23 7.29 -11.51
C ASP A 3 -0.65 5.89 -11.32
N ARG A 4 -1.49 4.85 -11.20
CA ARG A 4 -1.09 3.45 -10.91
C ARG A 4 -0.01 2.89 -11.85
N LYS A 5 0.01 3.35 -13.10
CA LYS A 5 0.96 2.89 -14.13
C LYS A 5 2.08 3.90 -14.41
N LYS A 6 2.12 5.01 -13.68
CA LYS A 6 3.10 6.07 -13.90
C LYS A 6 4.29 5.91 -12.98
N ASP A 7 5.47 6.17 -13.52
CA ASP A 7 6.70 6.18 -12.73
C ASP A 7 6.66 7.36 -11.73
N PRO A 8 7.00 7.15 -10.43
CA PRO A 8 7.11 8.22 -9.45
C PRO A 8 8.03 9.38 -9.83
N SER A 9 9.07 9.12 -10.61
CA SER A 9 9.96 10.18 -11.13
C SER A 9 9.24 11.16 -12.06
N VAL A 10 8.11 10.76 -12.66
CA VAL A 10 7.24 11.64 -13.46
C VAL A 10 6.18 12.30 -12.58
N VAL A 11 5.69 11.58 -11.56
CA VAL A 11 4.57 12.03 -10.74
C VAL A 11 4.98 13.06 -9.69
N LEU A 12 6.09 12.81 -9.00
CA LEU A 12 6.54 13.64 -7.89
C LEU A 12 6.87 15.09 -8.31
N PRO A 13 7.54 15.37 -9.45
CA PRO A 13 7.82 16.74 -9.85
C PRO A 13 6.58 17.63 -9.99
N TYR A 14 5.47 17.10 -10.52
CA TYR A 14 4.26 17.90 -10.67
C TYR A 14 3.52 18.07 -9.34
N LEU A 15 3.59 17.09 -8.43
CA LEU A 15 3.00 17.19 -7.08
C LEU A 15 3.77 18.19 -6.21
N VAL A 16 5.10 18.19 -6.33
CA VAL A 16 5.97 19.14 -5.62
C VAL A 16 5.96 20.52 -6.28
N GLY A 17 5.56 20.62 -7.55
CA GLY A 17 5.47 21.88 -8.29
C GLY A 17 6.82 22.40 -8.80
N ARG A 18 7.85 21.53 -8.86
CA ARG A 18 9.16 21.86 -9.45
C ARG A 18 9.84 20.62 -10.05
N PRO A 19 10.80 20.80 -10.97
CA PRO A 19 11.68 19.71 -11.37
C PRO A 19 12.40 19.10 -10.17
N LEU A 20 12.49 17.77 -10.15
CA LEU A 20 13.25 17.02 -9.15
C LEU A 20 14.43 16.32 -9.84
N PRO A 21 15.68 16.48 -9.35
CA PRO A 21 16.78 15.66 -9.81
C PRO A 21 16.55 14.21 -9.41
N ALA A 22 17.05 13.29 -10.25
CA ALA A 22 16.95 11.85 -10.03
C ALA A 22 17.43 11.41 -8.63
N THR A 23 18.50 12.04 -8.13
CA THR A 23 19.06 11.75 -6.79
C THR A 23 18.06 12.03 -5.67
N GLU A 24 17.38 13.17 -5.73
CA GLU A 24 16.38 13.57 -4.73
C GLU A 24 15.19 12.61 -4.72
N VAL A 25 14.77 12.12 -5.89
CA VAL A 25 13.74 11.07 -5.98
C VAL A 25 14.20 9.80 -5.26
N TYR A 26 15.40 9.29 -5.55
CA TYR A 26 15.84 8.01 -4.98
C TYR A 26 16.10 8.10 -3.48
N GLU A 27 16.59 9.25 -3.01
CA GLU A 27 16.76 9.57 -1.59
C GLU A 27 15.42 9.63 -0.86
N ALA A 28 14.38 10.21 -1.47
CA ALA A 28 13.04 10.22 -0.90
C ALA A 28 12.46 8.80 -0.73
N PHE A 29 12.80 7.88 -1.63
CA PHE A 29 12.47 6.46 -1.49
C PHE A 29 13.40 5.71 -0.52
N GLY A 30 14.46 6.34 -0.01
CA GLY A 30 15.44 5.71 0.88
C GLY A 30 16.39 4.74 0.17
N TYR A 31 16.54 4.85 -1.15
CA TYR A 31 17.40 3.98 -1.94
C TYR A 31 18.66 4.70 -2.42
N ARG A 32 19.74 3.91 -2.57
CA ARG A 32 20.84 4.27 -3.46
C ARG A 32 20.41 4.09 -4.91
N LYS A 33 21.02 4.84 -5.85
CA LYS A 33 20.66 4.83 -7.29
C LYS A 33 20.44 3.42 -7.88
N SER A 34 21.39 2.50 -7.70
CA SER A 34 21.27 1.13 -8.26
C SER A 34 20.13 0.32 -7.62
N ALA A 35 19.91 0.48 -6.31
CA ALA A 35 18.83 -0.20 -5.59
C ALA A 35 17.46 0.35 -5.99
N TYR A 36 17.34 1.65 -6.26
CA TYR A 36 16.12 2.27 -6.76
C TYR A 36 15.68 1.65 -8.09
N TYR A 37 16.56 1.63 -9.08
CA TYR A 37 16.20 1.08 -10.40
C TYR A 37 15.91 -0.41 -10.34
N LYS A 38 16.63 -1.16 -9.50
CA LYS A 38 16.33 -2.57 -9.24
C LYS A 38 14.92 -2.73 -8.65
N ALA A 39 14.58 -1.95 -7.63
CA ALA A 39 13.25 -1.98 -7.02
C ALA A 39 12.14 -1.56 -7.99
N ALA A 40 12.38 -0.55 -8.84
CA ALA A 40 11.46 -0.12 -9.88
C ALA A 40 11.22 -1.25 -10.91
N HIS A 41 12.30 -1.89 -11.37
CA HIS A 41 12.21 -2.99 -12.33
C HIS A 41 11.49 -4.22 -11.76
N GLU A 42 11.70 -4.50 -10.47
CA GLU A 42 11.05 -5.61 -9.76
C GLU A 42 9.63 -5.27 -9.26
N GLY A 43 9.12 -4.07 -9.53
CA GLY A 43 7.79 -3.65 -9.09
C GLY A 43 7.66 -3.44 -7.57
N ARG A 44 8.77 -3.31 -6.84
CA ARG A 44 8.84 -3.15 -5.38
C ARG A 44 8.94 -1.69 -4.94
N LEU A 45 8.81 -0.75 -5.87
CA LEU A 45 8.92 0.68 -5.58
C LEU A 45 7.62 1.23 -4.98
N ILE A 46 6.47 0.83 -5.53
CA ILE A 46 5.15 1.32 -5.13
C ILE A 46 4.63 0.46 -3.96
N THR A 47 5.05 0.81 -2.75
CA THR A 47 4.58 0.19 -1.50
C THR A 47 4.11 1.27 -0.54
N ALA A 48 3.27 0.90 0.43
CA ALA A 48 2.74 1.87 1.38
C ALA A 48 3.87 2.58 2.15
N ASP A 49 4.83 1.82 2.66
CA ASP A 49 5.98 2.34 3.39
C ASP A 49 6.81 3.33 2.55
N ASN A 50 7.05 2.98 1.28
CA ASN A 50 7.82 3.84 0.38
C ASN A 50 7.06 5.14 0.08
N LEU A 51 5.76 5.05 -0.22
CA LEU A 51 4.95 6.22 -0.53
C LEU A 51 4.78 7.14 0.69
N ILE A 52 4.62 6.59 1.89
CA ILE A 52 4.58 7.37 3.13
C ILE A 52 5.92 8.06 3.38
N ARG A 53 7.05 7.37 3.15
CA ARG A 53 8.38 7.96 3.27
C ARG A 53 8.57 9.11 2.29
N VAL A 54 8.21 8.90 1.03
CA VAL A 54 8.28 9.93 -0.02
C VAL A 54 7.38 11.12 0.33
N ALA A 55 6.16 10.86 0.81
CA ALA A 55 5.26 11.90 1.27
C ALA A 55 5.88 12.76 2.37
N THR A 56 6.48 12.10 3.36
CA THR A 56 7.16 12.75 4.49
C THR A 56 8.35 13.57 4.00
N HIS A 57 9.16 13.03 3.09
CA HIS A 57 10.34 13.70 2.55
C HIS A 57 10.00 15.00 1.81
N PHE A 58 8.93 15.00 1.01
CA PHE A 58 8.52 16.15 0.22
C PHE A 58 7.42 17.02 0.86
N GLY A 59 6.93 16.67 2.05
CA GLY A 59 5.81 17.36 2.68
C GLY A 59 4.48 17.20 1.91
N LEU A 60 4.31 16.08 1.20
CA LEU A 60 3.07 15.76 0.47
C LEU A 60 2.07 15.05 1.38
N ASN A 61 0.80 15.06 0.97
CA ASN A 61 -0.21 14.25 1.63
C ASN A 61 0.00 12.76 1.30
N ALA A 62 0.31 11.95 2.31
CA ALA A 62 0.53 10.51 2.14
C ALA A 62 -0.71 9.78 1.62
N VAL A 63 -1.91 10.16 2.08
CA VAL A 63 -3.18 9.57 1.65
C VAL A 63 -3.41 9.84 0.16
N ASP A 64 -3.12 11.05 -0.32
CA ASP A 64 -3.22 11.39 -1.75
C ASP A 64 -2.32 10.49 -2.60
N LEU A 65 -1.06 10.26 -2.19
CA LEU A 65 -0.15 9.33 -2.88
C LEU A 65 -0.67 7.89 -2.86
N LEU A 66 -1.15 7.40 -1.71
CA LEU A 66 -1.69 6.05 -1.60
C LEU A 66 -2.92 5.84 -2.49
N VAL A 67 -3.81 6.84 -2.60
CA VAL A 67 -4.99 6.80 -3.47
C VAL A 67 -4.58 6.85 -4.96
N ARG A 68 -3.69 7.78 -5.34
CA ARG A 68 -3.21 7.93 -6.73
C ARG A 68 -2.58 6.67 -7.29
N TYR A 69 -1.79 5.99 -6.45
CA TYR A 69 -1.16 4.71 -6.78
C TYR A 69 -2.06 3.48 -6.52
N GLY A 70 -3.28 3.68 -6.03
CA GLY A 70 -4.28 2.64 -5.86
C GLY A 70 -3.99 1.64 -4.74
N LEU A 71 -3.19 2.02 -3.75
CA LEU A 71 -2.94 1.20 -2.56
C LEU A 71 -4.12 1.24 -1.59
N ILE A 72 -4.87 2.35 -1.60
CA ILE A 72 -6.14 2.50 -0.93
C ILE A 72 -7.15 3.15 -1.90
N THR A 73 -8.44 2.96 -1.65
CA THR A 73 -9.49 3.59 -2.46
C THR A 73 -9.95 4.89 -1.82
N PHE A 74 -10.54 5.77 -2.63
CA PHE A 74 -11.18 6.98 -2.12
C PHE A 74 -12.34 6.63 -1.18
N ASP A 75 -13.14 5.62 -1.55
CA ASP A 75 -14.24 5.13 -0.72
C ASP A 75 -13.75 4.66 0.65
N ALA A 76 -12.64 3.91 0.73
CA ALA A 76 -12.08 3.47 2.01
C ALA A 76 -11.61 4.64 2.89
N VAL A 77 -11.19 5.76 2.30
CA VAL A 77 -10.85 6.99 3.03
C VAL A 77 -12.13 7.68 3.52
N ALA A 78 -13.18 7.74 2.70
CA ALA A 78 -14.48 8.29 3.08
C ALA A 78 -15.10 7.49 4.24
N ASP A 79 -15.17 6.16 4.12
CA ASP A 79 -15.64 5.25 5.17
C ASP A 79 -14.90 5.47 6.50
N PHE A 80 -13.58 5.66 6.44
CA PHE A 80 -12.77 5.95 7.63
C PHE A 80 -13.10 7.32 8.25
N MET A 81 -13.31 8.35 7.43
CA MET A 81 -13.64 9.69 7.91
C MET A 81 -15.04 9.78 8.51
N ASP A 82 -16.00 9.07 7.94
CA ASP A 82 -17.39 9.02 8.41
C ASP A 82 -17.55 8.14 9.67
N GLY A 83 -16.47 7.50 10.13
CA GLY A 83 -16.48 6.60 11.29
C GLY A 83 -17.19 5.27 11.00
N GLU A 84 -17.57 5.03 9.76
CA GLU A 84 -18.15 3.78 9.27
C GLU A 84 -17.05 2.74 9.01
N VAL A 85 -16.25 2.45 10.03
CA VAL A 85 -15.36 1.29 9.98
C VAL A 85 -16.11 0.12 10.61
N PRO A 86 -16.87 -0.71 9.86
CA PRO A 86 -17.17 -2.02 10.36
C PRO A 86 -15.83 -2.74 10.39
N VAL A 87 -15.26 -2.88 11.58
CA VAL A 87 -14.25 -3.91 11.80
C VAL A 87 -14.98 -5.21 11.49
N LYS A 88 -14.90 -5.69 10.25
CA LYS A 88 -14.94 -7.11 9.98
C LYS A 88 -13.66 -7.68 10.58
N SER A 89 -13.55 -7.59 11.90
CA SER A 89 -13.06 -8.68 12.71
C SER A 89 -13.90 -9.84 12.22
N GLY A 90 -13.38 -10.56 11.24
CA GLY A 90 -13.68 -11.96 11.17
C GLY A 90 -13.35 -12.47 12.57
N LYS A 91 -14.38 -12.55 13.43
CA LYS A 91 -14.59 -13.79 14.14
C LYS A 91 -14.60 -14.82 13.01
N SER A 92 -13.40 -15.25 12.65
CA SER A 92 -13.21 -16.60 12.19
C SER A 92 -13.78 -17.38 13.36
N GLU A 93 -15.07 -17.71 13.29
CA GLU A 93 -15.63 -18.86 13.97
C GLU A 93 -14.90 -20.05 13.36
N VAL A 94 -13.62 -20.18 13.66
CA VAL A 94 -12.97 -21.46 13.63
C VAL A 94 -13.73 -22.21 14.72
N PRO A 95 -14.57 -23.20 14.37
CA PRO A 95 -15.29 -23.97 15.37
C PRO A 95 -14.25 -24.48 16.36
N ARG A 96 -14.53 -24.43 17.67
CA ARG A 96 -13.58 -25.01 18.61
C ARG A 96 -13.46 -26.49 18.27
N PHE A 97 -12.31 -27.09 18.56
CA PHE A 97 -12.10 -28.52 18.33
C PHE A 97 -13.21 -29.40 18.95
N ALA A 98 -13.85 -28.93 20.03
CA ALA A 98 -14.98 -29.59 20.68
C ALA A 98 -16.28 -29.60 19.85
N ASP A 99 -16.42 -28.69 18.88
CA ASP A 99 -17.59 -28.53 18.02
C ASP A 99 -17.45 -29.30 16.69
N LEU A 100 -16.30 -29.94 16.45
CA LEU A 100 -16.04 -30.72 15.25
C LEU A 100 -16.60 -32.15 15.43
N ALA A 101 -17.55 -32.54 14.60
CA ALA A 101 -18.05 -33.91 14.55
C ALA A 101 -17.08 -34.82 13.77
N PRO A 102 -16.88 -36.09 14.18
CA PRO A 102 -16.09 -37.05 13.43
C PRO A 102 -16.64 -37.22 12.00
N LEU A 103 -15.74 -37.25 11.01
CA LEU A 103 -16.13 -37.51 9.64
C LEU A 103 -16.68 -38.94 9.52
N PRO A 104 -17.90 -39.14 9.00
CA PRO A 104 -18.53 -40.48 8.91
C PRO A 104 -17.80 -41.46 8.00
N SER A 105 -16.78 -40.98 7.26
CA SER A 105 -15.95 -41.77 6.34
C SER A 105 -14.63 -42.28 6.95
N SER A 106 -14.34 -42.02 8.22
CA SER A 106 -13.13 -42.56 8.87
C SER A 106 -13.41 -43.94 9.48
N PRO A 107 -12.68 -45.00 9.08
CA PRO A 107 -12.82 -46.31 9.70
C PRO A 107 -12.32 -46.30 11.15
N PRO A 108 -12.93 -47.08 12.05
CA PRO A 108 -12.47 -47.19 13.44
C PRO A 108 -11.07 -47.81 13.49
N LEU A 109 -10.22 -47.27 14.37
CA LEU A 109 -8.91 -47.84 14.73
C LEU A 109 -9.07 -49.20 15.43
#